data_AF-A0A8H5TQV8-F1
#
_entry.id   AF-A0A8H5TQV8-F1
#
_cell.length_a   1.000
_cell.length_b   1.000
_cell.length_c   1.000
_cell.angle_alpha   90.00
_cell.angle_beta   90.00
_cell.angle_gamma   90.00
#
_symmetry.space_group_name_H-M   'P 1'
#
loop_
_entity.id
_entity.type
_entity.pdbx_description
1 polymer ?
#
loop_
_entity_poly.entity_id
_entity_poly.type
_entity_poly.pdbx_seq_one_letter_code
_entity_poly.pdbx_strand_id
1 'polypeptide(L)'
;MSDEKGPASDAPPSFQETIAADPPVFKTQFACITFNMLDRIRFINFPDAEVMTLKEAIKACWEPGVVQTRPYGESTEMWLRGTPWIHRSHGNDDARRLILAILEELFNMGWVMQGSMDITQKSDSKGISIVFSYVPS
;
A
#
# COMPACT_ATOMS: atom_id res chain seq x y z
N MET A 1 -0.68 27.62 59.63
CA MET A 1 -1.37 26.35 59.36
C MET A 1 -1.31 26.19 57.86
N SER A 2 -0.47 25.28 57.39
CA SER A 2 -0.01 25.20 56.01
C SER A 2 -1.00 24.40 55.17
N ASP A 3 -1.46 24.93 54.03
CA ASP A 3 -2.26 24.20 53.05
C ASP A 3 -1.34 23.32 52.20
N GLU A 4 -1.42 22.01 52.43
CA GLU A 4 -0.70 20.99 51.66
C GLU A 4 -1.56 20.58 50.45
N LYS A 5 -1.14 21.02 49.25
CA LYS A 5 -1.77 20.67 47.97
C LYS A 5 -1.38 19.25 47.59
N GLY A 6 -2.26 18.28 47.89
CA GLY A 6 -2.08 16.87 47.57
C GLY A 6 -1.93 16.60 46.06
N PRO A 7 -1.31 15.47 45.68
CA PRO A 7 -0.92 15.19 44.30
C PRO A 7 -2.13 15.07 43.38
N ALA A 8 -2.01 15.62 42.17
CA ALA A 8 -3.01 15.53 41.13
C ALA A 8 -3.38 14.07 40.85
N SER A 9 -4.68 13.79 40.91
CA SER A 9 -5.26 12.47 40.70
C SER A 9 -4.96 11.97 39.27
N ASP A 10 -4.23 10.85 39.14
CA ASP A 10 -4.09 10.04 37.91
C ASP A 10 -5.41 9.30 37.58
N ALA A 11 -6.54 9.98 37.69
CA ALA A 11 -7.82 9.40 37.30
C ALA A 11 -7.91 9.41 35.77
N PRO A 12 -8.31 8.28 35.13
CA PRO A 12 -8.58 8.29 33.70
C PRO A 12 -9.68 9.33 33.41
N PRO A 13 -9.59 10.03 32.27
CA PRO A 13 -10.54 11.08 31.92
C PRO A 13 -11.96 10.54 31.93
N SER A 14 -12.89 11.39 32.38
CA SER A 14 -14.32 11.07 32.38
C SER A 14 -14.83 10.84 30.95
N PHE A 15 -15.98 10.16 30.83
CA PHE A 15 -16.63 9.97 29.53
C PHE A 15 -16.82 11.31 28.81
N GLN A 16 -17.28 12.34 29.52
CA GLN A 16 -17.50 13.68 28.96
C GLN A 16 -16.20 14.34 28.46
N GLU A 17 -15.10 14.21 29.18
CA GLU A 17 -13.78 14.70 28.74
C GLU A 17 -13.26 13.91 27.53
N THR A 18 -13.58 12.61 27.45
CA THR A 18 -13.18 11.75 26.32
C THR A 18 -13.90 12.12 25.02
N ILE A 19 -15.18 12.50 25.07
CA ILE A 19 -15.94 12.97 23.90
C ILE A 19 -15.69 14.46 23.58
N ALA A 20 -15.23 15.25 24.56
CA ALA A 20 -14.83 16.64 24.35
C ALA A 20 -13.39 16.79 23.83
N ALA A 21 -12.55 15.76 24.03
CA ALA A 21 -11.25 15.67 23.39
C ALA A 21 -11.44 15.42 21.89
N ASP A 22 -10.75 16.20 21.06
CA ASP A 22 -10.63 15.83 19.65
C ASP A 22 -10.03 14.43 19.58
N PRO A 23 -10.70 13.45 18.93
CA PRO A 23 -10.08 12.16 18.72
C PRO A 23 -8.75 12.42 18.02
N PRO A 24 -7.64 11.78 18.46
CA PRO A 24 -6.37 11.99 17.79
C PRO A 24 -6.59 11.65 16.31
N VAL A 25 -6.44 12.66 15.46
CA VAL A 25 -6.74 12.56 14.02
C VAL A 25 -5.58 11.83 13.35
N PHE A 26 -5.26 10.62 13.81
CA PHE A 26 -4.43 9.70 13.06
C PHE A 26 -5.30 9.14 11.93
N LYS A 27 -5.43 9.91 10.86
CA LYS A 27 -5.93 9.40 9.59
C LYS A 27 -4.82 8.58 8.95
N THR A 28 -4.73 7.30 9.33
CA THR A 28 -3.88 6.35 8.63
C THR A 28 -4.36 6.26 7.18
N GLN A 29 -3.53 6.69 6.23
CA GLN A 29 -3.83 6.53 4.82
C GLN A 29 -3.52 5.08 4.43
N PHE A 30 -4.47 4.42 3.77
CA PHE A 30 -4.29 3.08 3.24
C PHE A 30 -4.20 3.13 1.73
N ALA A 31 -3.29 2.34 1.17
CA ALA A 31 -3.20 2.15 -0.27
C ALA A 31 -3.10 0.65 -0.58
N CYS A 32 -3.40 0.28 -1.82
CA CYS A 32 -3.44 -1.12 -2.21
C CYS A 32 -2.87 -1.33 -3.61
N ILE A 33 -2.00 -2.34 -3.75
CA ILE A 33 -1.53 -2.82 -5.05
C ILE A 33 -2.19 -4.16 -5.34
N THR A 34 -2.72 -4.32 -6.54
CA THR A 34 -3.30 -5.59 -6.99
C THR A 34 -2.65 -6.04 -8.30
N PHE A 35 -2.32 -7.34 -8.38
CA PHE A 35 -1.80 -7.97 -9.58
C PHE A 35 -2.96 -8.62 -10.34
N ASN A 36 -3.17 -8.24 -11.59
CA ASN A 36 -4.38 -8.57 -12.33
C ASN A 36 -4.05 -9.24 -13.67
N MET A 37 -4.95 -10.11 -14.12
CA MET A 37 -4.83 -10.84 -15.39
C MET A 37 -3.47 -11.55 -15.47
N LEU A 38 -2.72 -11.37 -16.56
CA LEU A 38 -1.41 -12.00 -16.76
C LEU A 38 -0.24 -11.00 -16.61
N ASP A 39 -0.54 -9.70 -16.69
CA ASP A 39 0.45 -8.65 -16.96
C ASP A 39 0.11 -7.26 -16.38
N ARG A 40 -0.94 -7.13 -15.57
CA ARG A 40 -1.40 -5.82 -15.08
C ARG A 40 -1.13 -5.62 -13.60
N ILE A 41 -0.82 -4.38 -13.23
CA ILE A 41 -0.73 -3.91 -11.84
C ILE A 41 -1.72 -2.77 -11.69
N ARG A 42 -2.50 -2.75 -10.60
CA ARG A 42 -3.32 -1.59 -10.23
C ARG A 42 -2.85 -1.00 -8.92
N PHE A 43 -2.80 0.33 -8.90
CA PHE A 43 -2.46 1.16 -7.76
C PHE A 43 -3.74 1.88 -7.31
N ILE A 44 -4.21 1.57 -6.11
CA ILE A 44 -5.44 2.11 -5.53
C ILE A 44 -5.06 3.03 -4.38
N ASN A 45 -5.58 4.26 -4.41
CA ASN A 45 -5.33 5.32 -3.43
C ASN A 45 -3.84 5.72 -3.29
N PHE A 46 -3.11 5.70 -4.40
CA PHE A 46 -1.76 6.26 -4.49
C PHE A 46 -1.79 7.61 -5.22
N PRO A 47 -1.05 8.63 -4.74
CA PRO A 47 -0.81 9.86 -5.49
C PRO A 47 -0.10 9.59 -6.83
N ASP A 48 -0.41 10.39 -7.86
CA ASP A 48 0.18 10.23 -9.19
C ASP A 48 1.71 10.30 -9.18
N ALA A 49 2.30 11.12 -8.31
CA ALA A 49 3.75 11.22 -8.16
C ALA A 49 4.37 9.90 -7.70
N GLU A 50 3.74 9.21 -6.74
CA GLU A 50 4.22 7.91 -6.24
C GLU A 50 4.05 6.83 -7.30
N VAL A 51 2.93 6.83 -8.03
CA VAL A 51 2.72 5.91 -9.16
C VAL A 51 3.78 6.10 -10.25
N MET A 52 4.19 7.34 -10.50
CA MET A 52 5.26 7.65 -11.46
C MET A 52 6.63 7.16 -10.97
N THR A 53 6.94 7.30 -9.69
CA THR A 53 8.18 6.75 -9.13
C THR A 53 8.19 5.22 -9.19
N LEU A 54 7.08 4.57 -8.80
CA LEU A 54 6.92 3.11 -8.91
C LEU A 54 7.06 2.64 -10.36
N LYS A 55 6.56 3.41 -11.33
CA LYS A 55 6.73 3.11 -12.75
C LYS A 55 8.19 3.08 -13.18
N GLU A 56 9.01 4.01 -12.71
CA GLU A 56 10.43 4.03 -13.04
C GLU A 56 11.18 2.86 -12.36
N ALA A 57 10.86 2.54 -11.10
CA ALA A 57 11.38 1.36 -10.41
C ALA A 57 11.02 0.06 -11.15
N ILE A 58 9.77 -0.08 -11.60
CA ILE A 58 9.29 -1.22 -12.39
C ILE A 58 10.03 -1.32 -13.73
N LYS A 59 10.21 -0.21 -14.45
CA LYS A 59 10.96 -0.22 -15.72
C LYS A 59 12.41 -0.63 -15.52
N ALA A 60 13.04 -0.25 -14.41
CA ALA A 60 14.42 -0.59 -14.12
C ALA A 60 14.62 -2.10 -13.84
N CYS A 61 13.64 -2.78 -13.27
CA CYS A 61 13.74 -4.20 -12.91
C CYS A 61 13.01 -5.16 -13.86
N TRP A 62 12.08 -4.68 -14.69
CA TRP A 62 11.33 -5.50 -15.65
C TRP A 62 11.86 -5.29 -17.07
N GLU A 63 12.82 -6.11 -17.48
CA GLU A 63 13.48 -6.01 -18.80
C GLU A 63 12.51 -5.95 -19.99
N PRO A 64 11.38 -6.71 -20.04
CA PRO A 64 10.44 -6.59 -21.15
C PRO A 64 9.79 -5.21 -21.27
N GLY A 65 9.77 -4.44 -20.18
CA GLY A 65 9.30 -3.07 -20.13
C GLY A 65 7.81 -2.89 -19.88
N VAL A 66 7.42 -1.62 -19.76
CA VAL A 66 6.03 -1.18 -19.52
C VAL A 66 5.39 -0.80 -20.85
N VAL A 67 4.20 -1.33 -21.13
CA VAL A 67 3.41 -1.04 -22.33
C VAL A 67 2.71 0.30 -22.21
N GLN A 68 1.96 0.49 -21.12
CA GLN A 68 1.21 1.72 -20.86
C GLN A 68 0.82 1.86 -19.39
N THR A 69 0.44 3.08 -19.01
CA THR A 69 -0.15 3.42 -17.71
C THR A 69 -1.38 4.26 -17.98
N ARG A 70 -2.51 3.94 -17.36
CA ARG A 70 -3.78 4.66 -17.59
C ARG A 70 -4.65 4.72 -16.33
N PRO A 71 -5.54 5.70 -16.22
CA PRO A 71 -6.61 5.67 -15.24
C PRO A 71 -7.54 4.46 -15.47
N TYR A 72 -8.03 3.86 -14.38
CA TYR A 72 -9.00 2.77 -14.36
C TYR A 72 -9.90 2.89 -13.12
N GLY A 73 -11.12 3.44 -13.30
CA GLY A 73 -11.98 3.79 -12.16
C GLY A 73 -11.27 4.78 -11.24
N GLU A 74 -11.22 4.48 -9.94
CA GLU A 74 -10.50 5.27 -8.92
C GLU A 74 -9.07 4.76 -8.68
N SER A 75 -8.49 4.07 -9.66
CA SER A 75 -7.15 3.49 -9.59
C SER A 75 -6.33 3.79 -10.84
N THR A 76 -5.02 3.63 -10.76
CA THR A 76 -4.14 3.68 -11.93
C THR A 76 -3.73 2.25 -12.31
N GLU A 77 -3.95 1.87 -13.57
CA GLU A 77 -3.60 0.55 -14.10
C GLU A 77 -2.37 0.64 -15.00
N MET A 78 -1.36 -0.18 -14.71
CA MET A 78 -0.13 -0.31 -15.49
C MET A 78 -0.08 -1.68 -16.16
N TRP A 79 0.33 -1.67 -17.42
CA TRP A 79 0.42 -2.86 -18.27
C TRP A 79 1.89 -3.17 -18.54
N LEU A 80 2.30 -4.38 -18.24
CA LEU A 80 3.66 -4.86 -18.45
C LEU A 80 3.74 -5.65 -19.75
N ARG A 81 4.88 -5.59 -20.44
CA ARG A 81 5.10 -6.46 -21.58
C ARG A 81 5.36 -7.88 -21.08
N GLY A 82 4.75 -8.86 -21.73
CA GLY A 82 4.90 -10.27 -21.35
C GLY A 82 3.81 -10.72 -20.39
N THR A 83 4.11 -11.71 -19.55
CA THR A 83 3.14 -12.35 -18.65
C THR A 83 3.76 -12.68 -17.28
N PRO A 84 4.17 -11.66 -16.50
CA PRO A 84 4.83 -11.85 -15.21
C PRO A 84 4.04 -12.70 -14.22
N TRP A 85 2.70 -12.67 -14.26
CA TRP A 85 1.86 -13.36 -13.27
C TRP A 85 1.57 -14.82 -13.61
N ILE A 86 2.07 -15.31 -14.75
CA ILE A 86 1.96 -16.73 -15.10
C ILE A 86 3.03 -17.53 -14.35
N HIS A 87 2.59 -18.58 -13.67
CA HIS A 87 3.51 -19.57 -13.12
C HIS A 87 4.30 -20.27 -14.22
N ARG A 88 5.63 -20.18 -14.17
CA ARG A 88 6.54 -20.91 -15.08
C ARG A 88 7.28 -21.97 -14.27
N SER A 89 7.16 -23.23 -14.68
CA SER A 89 7.77 -24.40 -14.03
C SER A 89 9.31 -24.40 -14.07
N HIS A 90 9.92 -23.57 -14.92
CA HIS A 90 11.38 -23.51 -15.12
C HIS A 90 12.13 -22.59 -14.12
N GLY A 91 11.52 -22.25 -12.98
CA GLY A 91 12.21 -21.49 -11.93
C GLY A 91 12.44 -20.01 -12.26
N ASN A 92 11.59 -19.41 -13.09
CA ASN A 92 11.65 -17.97 -13.34
C ASN A 92 11.09 -17.23 -12.11
N ASP A 93 11.97 -16.51 -11.40
CA ASP A 93 11.67 -15.70 -10.22
C ASP A 93 11.45 -14.20 -10.53
N ASP A 94 11.32 -13.83 -11.81
CA ASP A 94 11.26 -12.42 -12.22
C ASP A 94 10.01 -11.73 -11.66
N ALA A 95 8.90 -12.46 -11.53
CA ALA A 95 7.70 -11.97 -10.87
C ALA A 95 7.95 -11.63 -9.38
N ARG A 96 8.72 -12.48 -8.68
CA ARG A 96 9.09 -12.23 -7.27
C ARG A 96 10.04 -11.06 -7.16
N ARG A 97 11.03 -10.95 -8.04
CA ARG A 97 11.96 -9.81 -8.09
C ARG A 97 11.23 -8.49 -8.35
N LEU A 98 10.27 -8.51 -9.29
CA LEU A 98 9.43 -7.36 -9.58
C LEU A 98 8.59 -6.93 -8.36
N ILE A 99 7.97 -7.89 -7.67
CA ILE A 99 7.21 -7.60 -6.44
C ILE A 99 8.15 -7.03 -5.36
N LEU A 100 9.33 -7.61 -5.17
CA LEU A 100 10.31 -7.12 -4.20
C LEU A 100 10.76 -5.69 -4.50
N ALA A 101 11.04 -5.36 -5.76
CA ALA A 101 11.42 -4.00 -6.16
C ALA A 101 10.30 -2.99 -5.87
N ILE A 102 9.03 -3.38 -6.10
CA ILE A 102 7.87 -2.54 -5.75
C ILE A 102 7.78 -2.33 -4.24
N LEU A 103 7.98 -3.40 -3.44
CA LEU A 103 7.92 -3.32 -1.99
C LEU A 103 9.06 -2.47 -1.40
N GLU A 104 10.27 -2.59 -1.95
CA GLU A 104 11.43 -1.80 -1.57
C GLU A 104 11.20 -0.30 -1.86
N GLU A 105 10.66 0.02 -3.04
CA GLU A 105 10.35 1.40 -3.40
C GLU A 105 9.26 2.00 -2.49
N LEU A 106 8.21 1.23 -2.19
CA LEU A 106 7.17 1.65 -1.25
C LEU A 106 7.73 1.86 0.16
N PHE A 107 8.63 0.98 0.62
CA PHE A 107 9.29 1.14 1.91
C PHE A 107 10.10 2.44 1.97
N ASN A 108 10.84 2.76 0.91
CA ASN A 108 11.60 4.01 0.80
C ASN A 108 10.70 5.26 0.81
N MET A 109 9.46 5.14 0.35
CA MET A 109 8.44 6.19 0.42
C MET A 109 7.73 6.31 1.78
N GLY A 110 8.03 5.42 2.75
CA GLY A 110 7.38 5.43 4.07
C GLY A 110 6.08 4.63 4.16
N TRP A 111 5.78 3.79 3.16
CA TRP A 111 4.67 2.85 3.23
C TRP A 111 5.05 1.60 4.03
N VAL A 112 4.17 1.21 4.95
CA VAL A 112 4.31 -0.01 5.74
C VAL A 112 3.34 -1.07 5.21
N MET A 113 3.88 -2.23 4.83
CA MET A 113 3.07 -3.37 4.40
C MET A 113 2.29 -3.94 5.59
N GLN A 114 0.96 -4.00 5.46
CA GLN A 114 0.06 -4.57 6.47
C GLN A 114 -0.21 -6.05 6.24
N GLY A 115 -0.28 -6.47 4.97
CA GLY A 115 -0.49 -7.87 4.62
C GLY A 115 -0.88 -8.08 3.16
N SER A 116 -1.00 -9.34 2.78
CA SER A 116 -1.47 -9.77 1.45
C SER A 116 -2.77 -10.56 1.56
N MET A 117 -3.71 -10.32 0.64
CA MET A 117 -5.03 -10.95 0.61
C MET A 117 -5.41 -11.26 -0.84
N ASP A 118 -6.09 -12.38 -1.09
CA ASP A 118 -6.74 -12.63 -2.39
C ASP A 118 -8.19 -12.12 -2.31
N ILE A 119 -8.42 -10.89 -2.79
CA ILE A 119 -9.74 -10.21 -2.71
C ILE A 119 -10.34 -10.03 -4.10
N THR A 120 -10.01 -10.92 -5.04
CA THR A 120 -10.54 -10.79 -6.40
C THR A 120 -11.88 -11.49 -6.56
N GLN A 121 -12.95 -10.69 -6.74
CA GLN A 121 -14.33 -11.18 -6.90
C GLN A 121 -14.65 -11.61 -8.34
N LYS A 122 -13.79 -11.26 -9.32
CA LYS A 122 -13.95 -11.68 -10.72
C LYS A 122 -13.29 -13.04 -10.93
N SER A 123 -14.08 -14.01 -11.39
CA SER A 123 -13.66 -15.40 -11.68
C SER A 123 -12.40 -15.52 -12.54
N ASP A 124 -12.10 -14.49 -13.34
CA ASP A 124 -11.07 -14.53 -14.38
C ASP A 124 -9.78 -13.79 -13.99
N SER A 125 -9.77 -13.15 -12.82
CA SER A 125 -8.59 -12.51 -12.26
C SER A 125 -8.35 -13.10 -10.87
N LYS A 126 -7.35 -13.96 -10.73
CA LYS A 126 -6.82 -14.35 -9.41
C LYS A 126 -5.76 -13.33 -9.06
N GLY A 127 -6.12 -12.32 -8.27
CA GLY A 127 -5.23 -11.22 -7.96
C GLY A 127 -4.82 -11.23 -6.50
N ILE A 128 -3.52 -11.38 -6.27
CA ILE A 128 -2.92 -11.05 -4.98
C ILE A 128 -3.05 -9.53 -4.81
N SER A 129 -3.65 -9.12 -3.70
CA SER A 129 -3.73 -7.74 -3.24
C SER A 129 -2.79 -7.54 -2.07
N ILE A 130 -2.02 -6.46 -2.05
CA ILE A 130 -1.17 -6.08 -0.92
C ILE A 130 -1.62 -4.73 -0.39
N VAL A 131 -1.89 -4.66 0.91
CA VAL A 131 -2.39 -3.47 1.59
C VAL A 131 -1.25 -2.80 2.35
N PHE A 132 -1.19 -1.48 2.25
CA PHE A 132 -0.18 -0.63 2.89
C PHE A 132 -0.83 0.45 3.72
N SER A 133 -0.14 0.89 4.77
CA SER A 133 -0.48 2.08 5.54
C SER A 133 0.66 3.08 5.50
N TYR A 134 0.35 4.36 5.36
CA TYR A 134 1.35 5.43 5.43
C TYR A 134 1.64 5.80 6.89
N VAL A 135 2.93 5.95 7.23
CA VAL A 135 3.37 6.46 8.53
C VAL A 135 4.04 7.82 8.31
N PRO A 136 3.38 8.93 8.68
CA PRO A 136 4.03 10.25 8.62
C PRO A 136 5.18 10.30 9.63
N SER A 137 6.38 10.64 9.15
CA SER A 137 7.59 10.91 9.95
C SER A 137 7.50 12.21 10.73
#